data_AF-A0A699YSF4-F1
#
_entry.id   AF-A0A699YSF4-F1
#
_cell.length_a   1.000
_cell.length_b   1.000
_cell.length_c   1.000
_cell.angle_alpha   90.00
_cell.angle_beta   90.00
_cell.angle_gamma   90.00
#
_symmetry.space_group_name_H-M   'P 1'
#
loop_
_entity.id
_entity.type
_entity.pdbx_description
1 polymer ?
#
loop_
_entity_poly.entity_id
_entity_poly.type
_entity_poly.pdbx_seq_one_letter_code
_entity_poly.pdbx_strand_id
1 'polypeptide(L)'
;MGGGGHHPPVPEPSYAKLLANKSGLCPPDFHYPKDPKHWRRNTAVVVGGLMLVFYSAFRWSNENEVRYRAPKGWIPSLMWNDKIMDPVDYRGRTLDRVTGKPKDGSEAATHH
;
A
#
# COMPACT_ATOMS: atom_id res chain seq x y z
N MET A 1 25.13 3.59 46.04
CA MET A 1 24.67 4.94 45.72
C MET A 1 24.13 4.93 44.29
N GLY A 2 22.89 5.38 44.09
CA GLY A 2 22.24 5.40 42.77
C GLY A 2 20.72 5.42 42.89
N GLY A 3 20.18 6.53 43.41
CA GLY A 3 18.74 6.81 43.39
C GLY A 3 18.33 7.50 42.09
N GLY A 4 17.07 7.33 41.69
CA GLY A 4 16.52 8.03 40.53
C GLY A 4 15.03 7.77 40.30
N GLY A 5 14.18 8.56 40.96
CA GLY A 5 12.88 9.02 40.42
C GLY A 5 11.69 8.06 40.43
N HIS A 6 11.01 7.92 41.57
CA HIS A 6 9.60 7.53 41.58
C HIS A 6 8.77 8.73 41.09
N HIS A 7 8.30 8.69 39.85
CA HIS A 7 7.20 9.56 39.43
C HIS A 7 5.94 9.16 40.22
N PRO A 8 5.17 10.11 40.78
CA PRO A 8 3.89 9.78 41.39
C PRO A 8 2.95 9.20 40.32
N PRO A 9 2.08 8.23 40.68
CA PRO A 9 1.15 7.66 39.73
C PRO A 9 0.24 8.78 39.20
N VAL A 10 0.30 9.02 37.89
CA VAL A 10 -0.62 9.94 37.22
C VAL A 10 -2.04 9.38 37.40
N PRO A 11 -3.02 10.18 37.87
CA PRO A 11 -4.38 9.72 38.00
C PRO A 11 -4.87 9.26 36.63
N GLU A 12 -5.28 7.99 36.52
CA GLU A 12 -5.80 7.45 35.27
C GLU A 12 -6.99 8.30 34.80
N PRO A 13 -7.03 8.71 33.52
CA PRO A 13 -8.11 9.52 33.02
C PRO A 13 -9.42 8.72 33.06
N SER A 14 -10.52 9.40 33.44
CA SER A 14 -11.85 8.79 33.66
C SER A 14 -12.34 7.87 32.54
N TYR A 15 -11.94 8.14 31.29
CA TYR A 15 -12.31 7.32 30.13
C TYR A 15 -11.61 5.95 30.08
N ALA A 16 -10.48 5.76 30.76
CA ALA A 16 -9.79 4.47 30.83
C ALA A 16 -10.65 3.40 31.52
N LYS A 17 -11.46 3.81 32.50
CA LYS A 17 -12.44 2.94 33.18
C LYS A 17 -13.62 2.53 32.31
N LEU A 18 -13.87 3.24 31.20
CA LEU A 18 -14.95 2.91 30.26
C LEU A 18 -14.51 1.90 29.20
N LEU A 19 -13.21 1.84 28.90
CA LEU A 19 -12.62 0.89 27.96
C LEU A 19 -12.25 -0.44 28.64
N ALA A 20 -12.01 -0.41 29.94
CA ALA A 20 -11.73 -1.60 30.74
C ALA A 20 -13.04 -2.24 31.24
N ASN A 21 -13.39 -3.38 30.63
CA ASN A 21 -14.37 -4.36 31.11
C ASN A 21 -15.86 -3.97 31.13
N LYS A 22 -16.55 -4.32 30.04
CA LYS A 22 -17.92 -4.89 30.15
C LYS A 22 -18.01 -6.37 29.76
N SER A 23 -16.94 -7.00 29.27
CA SER A 23 -16.98 -8.40 28.81
C SER A 23 -16.49 -9.43 29.85
N GLY A 24 -15.92 -9.01 30.99
CA GLY A 24 -15.39 -9.96 31.99
C GLY A 24 -14.24 -10.84 31.49
N LEU A 25 -13.70 -10.57 30.31
CA LEU A 25 -12.64 -11.37 29.68
C LEU A 25 -11.22 -10.97 30.11
N CYS A 26 -11.04 -9.81 30.77
CA CYS A 26 -9.72 -9.30 31.12
C CYS A 26 -9.61 -9.06 32.63
N PRO A 27 -8.74 -9.80 33.36
CA PRO A 27 -8.45 -9.51 34.76
C PRO A 27 -7.87 -8.09 34.95
N PRO A 28 -7.93 -7.50 36.16
CA PRO A 28 -7.33 -6.20 36.45
C PRO A 28 -5.82 -6.13 36.17
N ASP A 29 -5.13 -7.28 36.13
CA ASP A 29 -3.73 -7.41 35.73
C ASP A 29 -3.54 -7.74 34.23
N PHE A 30 -4.56 -7.52 33.39
CA PHE A 30 -4.47 -7.75 31.95
C PHE A 30 -3.57 -6.71 31.29
N HIS A 31 -2.28 -7.01 31.34
CA HIS A 31 -1.30 -6.38 30.49
C HIS A 31 -1.41 -7.05 29.12
N TYR A 32 -1.62 -6.27 28.05
CA TYR A 32 -1.32 -6.79 26.72
C TYR A 32 0.14 -7.28 26.76
N PRO A 33 0.43 -8.54 26.43
CA PRO A 33 1.80 -9.00 26.36
C PRO A 33 2.51 -8.12 25.34
N LYS A 34 3.42 -7.25 25.83
CA LYS A 34 4.14 -6.25 25.00
C LYS A 34 4.98 -6.92 23.90
N ASP A 35 5.30 -8.19 24.09
CA ASP A 35 5.99 -9.04 23.11
C ASP A 35 5.36 -10.45 23.08
N PRO A 36 4.40 -10.71 22.18
CA PRO A 36 3.90 -12.05 21.96
C PRO A 36 5.02 -12.96 21.46
N LYS A 37 5.11 -14.18 22.02
CA LYS A 37 6.08 -15.19 21.58
C LYS A 37 5.93 -15.43 20.07
N HIS A 38 7.01 -15.27 19.31
CA HIS A 38 7.06 -15.41 17.84
C HIS A 38 6.32 -14.36 17.00
N TRP A 39 6.03 -13.16 17.53
CA TRP A 39 5.34 -12.11 16.76
C TRP A 39 5.98 -11.85 15.39
N ARG A 40 7.32 -11.79 15.32
CA ARG A 40 8.06 -11.58 14.07
C ARG A 40 7.78 -12.64 13.02
N ARG A 41 7.73 -13.92 13.43
CA ARG A 41 7.44 -15.04 12.52
C ARG A 41 6.01 -14.96 12.01
N ASN A 42 5.06 -14.68 12.90
CA ASN A 42 3.65 -14.58 12.52
C ASN A 42 3.43 -13.39 11.58
N THR A 43 4.02 -12.24 11.86
CA THR A 43 4.00 -11.08 10.96
C THR A 43 4.63 -11.41 9.61
N ALA A 44 5.77 -12.11 9.59
CA ALA A 44 6.41 -12.51 8.33
C ALA A 44 5.52 -13.42 7.49
N VAL A 45 4.85 -14.40 8.12
CA VAL A 45 3.91 -15.29 7.43
C VAL A 45 2.71 -14.51 6.89
N VAL A 46 2.12 -13.62 7.69
CA VAL A 46 0.97 -12.82 7.26
C VAL A 46 1.34 -11.87 6.14
N VAL A 47 2.43 -11.12 6.28
CA VAL A 47 2.92 -10.20 5.24
C VAL A 47 3.28 -10.97 3.98
N GLY A 48 3.98 -12.10 4.11
CA GLY A 48 4.30 -12.97 2.97
C GLY A 48 3.05 -13.49 2.26
N GLY A 49 2.04 -13.95 3.01
CA GLY A 49 0.76 -14.39 2.47
C GLY A 49 0.01 -13.27 1.74
N LEU A 50 -0.06 -12.08 2.33
CA LEU A 50 -0.67 -10.91 1.71
C LEU A 50 0.05 -10.52 0.41
N MET A 51 1.39 -10.48 0.43
CA MET A 51 2.18 -10.18 -0.75
C MET A 51 1.91 -11.17 -1.88
N LEU A 52 1.79 -12.46 -1.57
CA LEU A 52 1.50 -13.48 -2.57
C LEU A 52 0.10 -13.32 -3.19
N VAL A 53 -0.91 -13.05 -2.36
CA VAL A 53 -2.28 -12.81 -2.83
C VAL A 53 -2.35 -11.55 -3.69
N PHE A 54 -1.78 -10.43 -3.21
CA PHE A 54 -1.79 -9.17 -3.95
C PHE A 54 -1.01 -9.27 -5.26
N TYR A 55 0.16 -9.91 -5.25
CA TYR A 55 0.94 -10.09 -6.46
C TYR A 55 0.20 -10.93 -7.50
N SER A 56 -0.47 -12.01 -7.07
CA SER A 56 -1.25 -12.88 -7.96
C SER A 56 -2.45 -12.11 -8.54
N ALA A 57 -3.18 -11.38 -7.71
CA ALA A 57 -4.32 -10.57 -8.13
C ALA A 57 -3.88 -9.44 -9.08
N PHE A 58 -2.77 -8.77 -8.78
CA PHE A 58 -2.18 -7.74 -9.63
C PHE A 58 -1.80 -8.30 -11.01
N ARG A 59 -1.09 -9.43 -11.05
CA ARG A 59 -0.68 -10.08 -12.29
C ARG A 59 -1.90 -10.46 -13.14
N TRP A 60 -2.90 -11.09 -12.52
CA TRP A 60 -4.14 -11.47 -13.21
C TRP A 60 -4.89 -10.24 -13.73
N SER A 61 -5.03 -9.19 -12.91
CA SER A 61 -5.67 -7.94 -13.32
C SER A 61 -4.97 -7.31 -14.53
N ASN A 62 -3.63 -7.32 -14.54
CA ASN A 62 -2.83 -6.74 -15.61
C ASN A 62 -2.94 -7.56 -16.91
N GLU A 63 -2.94 -8.89 -16.81
CA GLU A 63 -3.07 -9.78 -17.98
C GLU A 63 -4.43 -9.65 -18.70
N ASN A 64 -5.48 -9.29 -17.94
CA ASN A 64 -6.87 -9.17 -18.40
C ASN A 64 -7.30 -7.73 -18.68
N GLU A 65 -6.44 -6.74 -18.47
CA GLU A 65 -6.76 -5.36 -18.78
C GLU A 65 -6.85 -5.16 -20.30
N VAL A 66 -7.98 -4.62 -20.76
CA VAL A 66 -8.22 -4.28 -22.15
C VAL A 66 -8.52 -2.79 -22.25
N ARG A 67 -7.81 -2.09 -23.14
CA ARG A 67 -8.08 -0.68 -23.47
C ARG A 67 -8.36 -0.52 -24.95
N TYR A 68 -9.54 -0.01 -25.27
CA TYR A 68 -9.96 0.23 -26.66
C TYR A 68 -9.32 1.48 -27.29
N ARG A 69 -8.72 2.36 -26.48
CA ARG A 69 -8.08 3.60 -26.94
C ARG A 69 -6.78 3.82 -26.19
N ALA A 70 -5.83 4.45 -26.86
CA ALA A 70 -4.60 4.92 -26.23
C ALA A 70 -4.93 5.99 -25.16
N PRO A 71 -4.27 5.95 -23.99
CA PRO A 71 -4.44 6.97 -22.97
C PRO A 71 -3.87 8.32 -23.45
N LYS A 72 -4.59 9.41 -23.12
CA LYS A 72 -4.23 10.80 -23.49
C LYS A 72 -3.15 11.40 -22.59
N GLY A 73 -2.13 10.63 -22.28
CA GLY A 73 -1.08 10.97 -21.33
C GLY A 73 -0.48 9.73 -20.71
N TRP A 74 0.71 9.88 -20.13
CA TRP A 74 1.36 8.80 -19.42
C TRP A 74 0.61 8.47 -18.12
N ILE A 75 0.42 7.18 -17.85
CA ILE A 75 -0.14 6.67 -16.60
C ILE A 75 0.70 5.50 -16.08
N PRO A 76 0.86 5.35 -14.75
CA PRO A 76 1.76 4.35 -14.18
C PRO A 76 1.46 2.92 -14.64
N SER A 77 0.18 2.55 -14.77
CA SER A 77 -0.22 1.19 -15.17
C SER A 77 0.36 0.72 -16.51
N LEU A 78 0.80 1.63 -17.38
CA LEU A 78 1.51 1.30 -18.62
C LEU A 78 2.89 0.66 -18.41
N MET A 79 3.50 0.86 -17.24
CA MET A 79 4.81 0.26 -16.93
C MET A 79 4.73 -1.25 -16.76
N TRP A 80 3.57 -1.76 -16.36
CA TRP A 80 3.38 -3.17 -16.05
C TRP A 80 2.63 -3.92 -17.15
N ASN A 81 1.89 -3.21 -18.01
CA ASN A 81 1.15 -3.81 -19.11
C ASN A 81 1.79 -3.49 -20.47
N ASP A 82 2.46 -4.47 -21.06
CA ASP A 82 3.08 -4.37 -22.38
C ASP A 82 2.06 -4.41 -23.53
N LYS A 83 0.87 -5.00 -23.31
CA LYS A 83 -0.18 -5.16 -24.34
C LYS A 83 -0.94 -3.88 -24.68
N ILE A 84 -0.89 -2.87 -23.81
CA ILE A 84 -1.63 -1.63 -23.99
C ILE A 84 -0.93 -0.74 -25.01
N MET A 85 -1.66 0.09 -25.77
CA MET A 85 -1.07 1.05 -26.71
C MET A 85 -0.22 2.12 -26.00
N ASP A 86 0.77 2.67 -26.72
CA ASP A 86 1.58 3.77 -26.20
C ASP A 86 0.71 5.01 -25.87
N PRO A 87 1.04 5.73 -24.79
CA PRO A 87 0.34 6.96 -24.44
C PRO A 87 0.59 8.04 -25.50
N VAL A 88 -0.43 8.86 -25.74
CA VAL A 88 -0.35 9.97 -26.70
C VAL A 88 -0.66 11.29 -25.98
N ASP A 89 0.14 12.32 -26.24
CA ASP A 89 -0.06 13.66 -25.72
C ASP A 89 -1.32 14.31 -26.32
N TYR A 90 -1.82 15.41 -25.73
CA TYR A 90 -2.94 16.19 -26.28
C TYR A 90 -2.64 16.74 -27.69
N ARG A 91 -1.37 16.78 -28.08
CA ARG A 91 -0.87 17.18 -29.40
C ARG A 91 -0.73 16.02 -30.40
N GLY A 92 -1.11 14.79 -30.05
CA GLY A 92 -0.98 13.63 -30.93
C GLY A 92 0.43 13.02 -31.01
N ARG A 93 1.35 13.44 -30.12
CA ARG A 93 2.73 12.89 -30.05
C ARG A 93 2.78 11.64 -29.19
N THR A 94 3.50 10.64 -29.63
CA THR A 94 3.68 9.39 -28.85
C THR A 94 4.65 9.63 -27.70
N LEU A 95 4.24 9.24 -26.50
CA LEU A 95 5.02 9.34 -25.28
C LEU A 95 5.70 8.00 -24.97
N ASP A 96 6.91 8.08 -24.44
CA ASP A 96 7.65 6.93 -23.94
C ASP A 96 6.97 6.35 -22.69
N ARG A 97 6.88 5.02 -22.63
CA ARG A 97 6.16 4.31 -21.54
C ARG A 97 6.87 4.35 -20.20
N VAL A 98 8.19 4.54 -20.18
CA VAL A 98 8.97 4.50 -18.95
C VAL A 98 9.10 5.90 -18.36
N THR A 99 9.36 6.88 -19.23
CA THR A 99 9.69 8.25 -18.84
C THR A 99 8.52 9.23 -18.97
N GLY A 100 7.48 8.88 -19.73
CA GLY A 100 6.35 9.77 -20.04
C GLY A 100 6.71 10.96 -20.93
N LYS A 101 7.96 11.04 -21.40
CA LYS A 101 8.43 12.11 -22.29
C LYS A 101 8.08 11.78 -23.75
N PRO A 102 7.95 12.78 -24.63
CA PRO A 102 7.82 12.53 -26.06
C PRO A 102 8.98 11.67 -26.55
N LYS A 103 8.69 10.65 -27.38
CA LYS A 103 9.75 9.93 -28.09
C LYS A 103 10.37 10.90 -29.09
N ASP A 104 11.70 11.05 -29.05
CA ASP A 104 12.43 11.89 -30.01
C ASP A 104 12.13 11.41 -31.44
N GLY A 105 11.61 12.30 -32.29
CA GLY A 105 11.18 11.98 -33.66
C GLY A 105 9.72 11.51 -33.81
N SER A 106 8.90 11.52 -32.75
CA SER A 106 7.45 11.30 -32.89
C SER A 106 6.77 12.53 -33.50
N GLU A 107 6.71 12.57 -34.83
CA GLU A 107 5.75 13.45 -35.52
C GLU A 107 4.34 13.16 -35.03
N ALA A 108 3.53 14.20 -34.88
CA ALA A 108 2.13 14.07 -34.52
C ALA A 108 1.48 13.17 -35.58
N ALA A 109 1.02 11.98 -35.19
CA ALA A 109 0.27 11.11 -36.08
C ALA A 109 -1.05 11.82 -36.41
N THR A 110 -1.05 12.54 -37.53
CA THR A 110 -2.22 13.20 -38.09
C THR A 110 -3.23 12.13 -38.45
N HIS A 111 -4.25 11.98 -37.60
CA HIS A 111 -5.43 11.19 -37.93
C HIS A 111 -6.21 11.91 -39.06
N HIS A 112 -6.16 11.34 -40.26
CA HIS A 112 -7.17 11.55 -41.31
C HIS A 112 -8.38 10.65 -41.07
#